data_AF-A0A416XES9-F1
#
_entry.id   AF-A0A416XES9-F1
#
_cell.length_a   1.000
_cell.length_b   1.000
_cell.length_c   1.000
_cell.angle_alpha   90.00
_cell.angle_beta   90.00
_cell.angle_gamma   90.00
#
_symmetry.space_group_name_H-M   'P 1'
#
loop_
_entity.id
_entity.type
_entity.pdbx_description
1 polymer ?
#
loop_
_entity_poly.entity_id
_entity_poly.type
_entity_poly.pdbx_seq_one_letter_code
_entity_poly.pdbx_strand_id
1 'polypeptide(L)'
;MKTTLKKLFLCGFLVNSLLAAYGQDFYAPQRASWAEKAEQSIPRLTVTEKKPVALVNIVKDETAFQQYKAVQTAPINKLYDSSFKETKSVIVDFGEHITGSFSFSTDLLRAESDAPARFKLTFGEVPSELVTPFDPYQGGLSRAWLQDEVVTVMTMPATMTIPRRVSFRYVKIELIATPPGYDFCISGMKCDAVTSAVNTPEELSATTPQLFKDIDRVSLNTLKECMQTVYEDGPKRDQRLWLGDLYLEALANNYSFKQYDLTKRCLYLLASLSEHNGKLNATVFEAPEPKPQARQHLYDYSFLFGVTLKDYLLETGDRETAEDLWPVVKKQLESAYKYLQDDGMMNYEQASREWWIFFDWKDGLHREVAFHGVTIFAFREAYELAQLLNKENEVSQLPGLIKKMKKAVRKHYYNPKTGLFTGILNDQVSYASQIWMVLGEVPTQKEAQRALRALKTTENVCTPGAPYLFHYYIEALIKSGLKEEAKKEMAEYWGGMIHKGADTFWEVYDPRNEYLSPYNFYPVNSYCHAWSCTPTYFIRKYPEIFQK
;
A
#
# COMPACT_ATOMS: atom_id res chain seq x y z
N MET A 1 -7.14 74.07 -38.31
CA MET A 1 -8.44 74.19 -39.02
C MET A 1 -9.11 72.84 -39.00
N LYS A 2 -10.13 72.69 -38.15
CA LYS A 2 -11.53 72.50 -38.56
C LYS A 2 -11.78 71.10 -39.16
N THR A 3 -12.37 70.20 -38.37
CA THR A 3 -13.79 69.71 -38.49
C THR A 3 -13.77 68.31 -39.13
N THR A 4 -14.51 67.27 -38.75
CA THR A 4 -15.71 67.07 -37.91
C THR A 4 -15.83 65.53 -37.78
N LEU A 5 -15.99 64.95 -36.60
CA LEU A 5 -17.27 64.47 -36.08
C LEU A 5 -18.25 63.93 -37.14
N LYS A 6 -18.33 62.60 -37.28
CA LYS A 6 -19.58 61.80 -37.38
C LYS A 6 -19.27 60.36 -37.83
N LYS A 7 -19.35 59.43 -36.88
CA LYS A 7 -20.09 58.15 -36.98
C LYS A 7 -19.98 57.42 -35.64
N LEU A 8 -20.87 57.83 -34.74
CA LEU A 8 -21.34 56.99 -33.65
C LEU A 8 -22.36 55.99 -34.25
N PHE A 9 -22.43 54.82 -33.61
CA PHE A 9 -23.37 53.70 -33.78
C PHE A 9 -22.94 52.53 -34.69
N LEU A 10 -23.12 51.35 -34.08
CA LEU A 10 -22.93 49.97 -34.55
C LEU A 10 -21.49 49.43 -34.53
N CYS A 11 -21.07 48.95 -33.36
CA CYS A 11 -20.88 47.51 -33.13
C CYS A 11 -20.50 47.30 -31.66
N GLY A 12 -21.53 47.29 -30.80
CA GLY A 12 -21.45 46.51 -29.57
C GLY A 12 -21.50 45.02 -29.91
N PHE A 13 -20.95 44.19 -29.02
CA PHE A 13 -20.79 42.74 -29.10
C PHE A 13 -19.60 42.22 -29.90
N LEU A 14 -18.42 42.28 -29.29
CA LEU A 14 -17.35 41.29 -29.46
C LEU A 14 -16.43 41.29 -28.23
N VAL A 15 -17.06 41.17 -27.06
CA VAL A 15 -16.37 40.74 -25.81
C VAL A 15 -17.23 39.64 -25.22
N ASN A 16 -17.16 38.45 -25.81
CA ASN A 16 -17.61 37.21 -25.19
C ASN A 16 -17.13 36.04 -26.05
N SER A 17 -16.08 35.36 -25.57
CA SER A 17 -15.85 33.91 -25.70
C SER A 17 -14.35 33.59 -25.60
N LEU A 18 -13.70 34.04 -24.54
CA LEU A 18 -12.53 33.34 -23.98
C LEU A 18 -12.84 33.00 -22.52
N LEU A 19 -14.04 32.46 -22.28
CA LEU A 19 -14.24 31.55 -21.18
C LEU A 19 -13.58 30.25 -21.62
N ALA A 20 -12.38 29.99 -21.09
CA ALA A 20 -11.89 28.64 -21.02
C ALA A 20 -13.04 27.78 -20.49
N ALA A 21 -13.46 26.78 -21.26
CA ALA A 21 -14.44 25.81 -20.83
C ALA A 21 -13.80 24.95 -19.72
N TYR A 22 -13.68 25.53 -18.52
CA TYR A 22 -13.57 24.75 -17.30
C TYR A 22 -14.87 23.99 -17.22
N GLY A 23 -14.81 22.69 -17.54
CA GLY A 23 -15.94 21.79 -17.35
C GLY A 23 -16.46 21.99 -15.93
N GLN A 24 -17.79 22.14 -15.81
CA GLN A 24 -18.45 22.23 -14.52
C GLN A 24 -17.97 21.06 -13.65
N ASP A 25 -17.47 21.39 -12.47
CA ASP A 25 -17.00 20.39 -11.52
C ASP A 25 -18.14 19.42 -11.17
N PHE A 26 -17.93 18.15 -11.52
CA PHE A 26 -18.93 17.10 -11.45
C PHE A 26 -19.46 16.86 -10.02
N TYR A 27 -18.64 17.08 -8.99
CA TYR A 27 -19.00 16.88 -7.58
C TYR A 27 -19.06 18.18 -6.77
N ALA A 28 -19.08 19.34 -7.42
CA ALA A 28 -19.13 20.63 -6.72
C ALA A 28 -20.15 20.69 -5.57
N PRO A 29 -21.39 20.16 -5.69
CA PRO A 29 -22.36 20.18 -4.60
C PRO A 29 -21.97 19.34 -3.37
N GLN A 30 -21.19 18.27 -3.53
CA GLN A 30 -20.89 17.31 -2.47
C GLN A 30 -19.53 17.52 -1.81
N ARG A 31 -18.55 18.07 -2.55
CA ARG A 31 -17.14 18.11 -2.13
C ARG A 31 -16.90 18.64 -0.72
N ALA A 32 -17.51 19.78 -0.38
CA ALA A 32 -17.33 20.39 0.93
C ALA A 32 -17.83 19.47 2.06
N SER A 33 -19.01 18.85 1.87
CA SER A 33 -19.57 17.92 2.84
C SER A 33 -18.73 16.64 2.95
N TRP A 34 -18.23 16.11 1.83
CA TRP A 34 -17.35 14.94 1.86
C TRP A 34 -16.02 15.22 2.56
N ALA A 35 -15.41 16.40 2.33
CA ALA A 35 -14.19 16.80 3.03
C ALA A 35 -14.43 16.92 4.55
N GLU A 36 -15.56 17.51 4.95
CA GLU A 36 -15.96 17.59 6.36
C GLU A 36 -16.18 16.20 6.98
N LYS A 37 -16.88 15.29 6.29
CA LYS A 37 -17.07 13.91 6.75
C LYS A 37 -15.76 13.13 6.86
N ALA A 38 -14.82 13.36 5.94
CA ALA A 38 -13.48 12.79 6.03
C ALA A 38 -12.76 13.30 7.29
N GLU A 39 -12.82 14.61 7.55
CA GLU A 39 -12.21 15.26 8.73
C GLU A 39 -12.81 14.77 10.05
N GLN A 40 -14.14 14.68 10.13
CA GLN A 40 -14.85 14.15 11.31
C GLN A 40 -14.54 12.68 11.58
N SER A 41 -14.09 11.93 10.57
CA SER A 41 -13.75 10.51 10.67
C SER A 41 -12.26 10.26 10.96
N ILE A 42 -11.47 11.29 11.30
CA ILE A 42 -10.06 11.11 11.71
C ILE A 42 -10.01 10.26 12.98
N PRO A 43 -9.34 9.09 12.96
CA PRO A 43 -9.14 8.34 14.19
C PRO A 43 -8.11 9.05 15.07
N ARG A 44 -8.27 8.91 16.38
CA ARG A 44 -7.24 9.32 17.33
C ARG A 44 -6.10 8.31 17.32
N LEU A 45 -4.87 8.79 17.12
CA LEU A 45 -3.68 7.96 17.30
C LEU A 45 -3.44 7.66 18.78
N THR A 46 -3.16 6.40 19.08
CA THR A 46 -2.63 5.98 20.37
C THR A 46 -1.12 6.08 20.37
N VAL A 47 -0.55 6.39 21.54
CA VAL A 47 0.89 6.50 21.74
C VAL A 47 1.33 5.45 22.74
N THR A 48 2.31 4.63 22.37
CA THR A 48 2.93 3.62 23.26
C THR A 48 4.42 3.86 23.33
N GLU A 49 4.96 4.04 24.55
CA GLU A 49 6.41 4.14 24.74
C GLU A 49 7.06 2.76 24.51
N LYS A 50 8.00 2.70 23.57
CA LYS A 50 8.81 1.52 23.25
C LYS A 50 10.28 1.79 23.55
N LYS A 51 10.99 0.81 24.10
CA LYS A 51 12.40 0.93 24.49
C LYS A 51 13.24 -0.14 23.79
N PRO A 52 14.52 0.14 23.49
CA PRO A 52 15.42 -0.87 22.94
C PRO A 52 15.63 -2.02 23.94
N VAL A 53 15.74 -3.24 23.41
CA VAL A 53 15.87 -4.46 24.20
C VAL A 53 17.31 -4.98 24.25
N ALA A 54 18.11 -4.67 23.23
CA ALA A 54 19.47 -5.22 23.11
C ALA A 54 20.41 -4.34 22.27
N LEU A 55 21.71 -4.54 22.49
CA LEU A 55 22.77 -4.19 21.56
C LEU A 55 22.99 -5.36 20.59
N VAL A 56 23.17 -5.04 19.31
CA VAL A 56 23.38 -6.02 18.25
C VAL A 56 24.55 -5.64 17.35
N ASN A 57 25.12 -6.63 16.67
CA ASN A 57 25.96 -6.43 15.49
C ASN A 57 25.23 -6.96 14.25
N ILE A 58 25.40 -6.30 13.11
CA ILE A 58 24.95 -6.85 11.83
C ILE A 58 26.08 -7.67 11.22
N VAL A 59 25.82 -8.95 10.97
CA VAL A 59 26.78 -9.89 10.40
C VAL A 59 26.26 -10.42 9.07
N LYS A 60 27.19 -10.80 8.18
CA LYS A 60 26.85 -11.51 6.95
C LYS A 60 26.41 -12.94 7.27
N ASP A 61 25.31 -13.37 6.67
CA ASP A 61 24.75 -14.72 6.78
C ASP A 61 24.00 -15.03 5.47
N GLU A 62 24.52 -15.94 4.65
CA GLU A 62 23.96 -16.28 3.33
C GLU A 62 22.52 -16.83 3.40
N THR A 63 22.09 -17.30 4.56
CA THR A 63 20.74 -17.84 4.76
C THR A 63 19.75 -16.78 5.21
N ALA A 64 20.24 -15.65 5.74
CA ALA A 64 19.41 -14.54 6.19
C ALA A 64 18.87 -13.72 5.02
N PHE A 65 17.77 -12.99 5.26
CA PHE A 65 17.22 -12.07 4.26
C PHE A 65 18.24 -11.03 3.84
N GLN A 66 18.45 -10.87 2.53
CA GLN A 66 19.44 -9.96 1.97
C GLN A 66 20.84 -10.18 2.55
N GLN A 67 21.13 -11.42 2.95
CA GLN A 67 22.42 -11.89 3.46
C GLN A 67 22.93 -11.21 4.74
N TYR A 68 22.06 -10.55 5.52
CA TYR A 68 22.43 -9.89 6.77
C TYR A 68 21.52 -10.26 7.93
N LYS A 69 22.12 -10.48 9.09
CA LYS A 69 21.43 -10.84 10.32
C LYS A 69 21.90 -9.98 11.50
N ALA A 70 20.96 -9.56 12.34
CA ALA A 70 21.28 -8.96 13.64
C ALA A 70 21.59 -10.06 14.66
N VAL A 71 22.75 -9.95 15.32
CA VAL A 71 23.18 -10.87 16.40
C VAL A 71 23.34 -10.08 17.68
N GLN A 72 22.61 -10.47 18.73
CA GLN A 72 22.69 -9.84 20.04
C GLN A 72 24.09 -10.00 20.64
N THR A 73 24.65 -8.89 21.11
CA THR A 73 25.98 -8.82 21.73
C THR A 73 25.92 -8.53 23.22
N ALA A 74 24.93 -7.74 23.66
CA ALA A 74 24.75 -7.36 25.05
C ALA A 74 23.33 -6.86 25.35
N PRO A 75 22.89 -6.87 26.62
CA PRO A 75 21.68 -6.15 27.03
C PRO A 75 21.90 -4.63 26.97
N ILE A 76 20.81 -3.88 26.77
CA ILE A 76 20.86 -2.43 26.54
C ILE A 76 21.49 -1.62 27.68
N ASN A 77 21.32 -2.07 28.93
CA ASN A 77 21.85 -1.41 30.12
C ASN A 77 23.38 -1.31 30.12
N LYS A 78 24.11 -2.17 29.38
CA LYS A 78 25.56 -2.04 29.25
C LYS A 78 25.97 -0.73 28.57
N LEU A 79 25.13 -0.15 27.72
CA LEU A 79 25.42 1.11 27.04
C LEU A 79 25.24 2.32 27.96
N TYR A 80 24.22 2.30 28.81
CA TYR A 80 23.74 3.49 29.53
C TYR A 80 24.74 4.04 30.55
N ASP A 81 25.63 3.19 31.07
CA ASP A 81 26.66 3.60 32.04
C ASP A 81 28.08 3.60 31.42
N SER A 82 28.18 3.47 30.10
CA SER A 82 29.46 3.37 29.39
C SER A 82 29.81 4.66 28.64
N SER A 83 31.11 4.95 28.54
CA SER A 83 31.61 6.03 27.70
C SER A 83 31.22 5.81 26.24
N PHE A 84 30.34 6.67 25.72
CA PHE A 84 30.01 6.66 24.30
C PHE A 84 31.12 7.28 23.46
N LYS A 85 31.95 8.13 24.06
CA LYS A 85 33.16 8.67 23.45
C LYS A 85 34.14 7.57 23.02
N GLU A 86 34.32 6.55 23.86
CA GLU A 86 35.15 5.38 23.55
C GLU A 86 34.41 4.38 22.65
N THR A 87 33.11 4.17 22.89
CA THR A 87 32.28 3.23 22.12
C THR A 87 32.14 3.63 20.65
N LYS A 88 31.95 4.94 20.39
CA LYS A 88 31.81 5.62 19.08
C LYS A 88 30.64 5.19 18.20
N SER A 89 30.27 3.92 18.17
CA SER A 89 29.18 3.40 17.35
C SER A 89 28.49 2.23 18.02
N VAL A 90 27.17 2.19 17.96
CA VAL A 90 26.35 1.05 18.40
C VAL A 90 25.21 0.81 17.43
N ILE A 91 24.67 -0.41 17.47
CA ILE A 91 23.37 -0.71 16.87
C ILE A 91 22.48 -1.26 17.99
N VAL A 92 21.29 -0.66 18.12
CA VAL A 92 20.28 -1.08 19.08
C VAL A 92 19.12 -1.76 18.35
N ASP A 93 18.61 -2.84 18.94
CA ASP A 93 17.41 -3.55 18.50
C ASP A 93 16.23 -3.21 19.44
N PHE A 94 15.11 -2.79 18.87
CA PHE A 94 13.86 -2.57 19.61
C PHE A 94 13.03 -3.84 19.80
N GLY A 95 13.41 -4.94 19.13
CA GLY A 95 12.78 -6.25 19.25
C GLY A 95 11.55 -6.43 18.36
N GLU A 96 10.97 -5.34 17.88
CA GLU A 96 9.82 -5.32 16.96
C GLU A 96 9.93 -4.11 16.01
N HIS A 97 9.21 -4.17 14.89
CA HIS A 97 9.03 -3.02 14.01
C HIS A 97 8.12 -1.98 14.66
N ILE A 98 8.50 -0.70 14.57
CA ILE A 98 7.82 0.43 15.21
C ILE A 98 7.83 1.69 14.33
N THR A 99 6.73 2.42 14.38
CA THR A 99 6.54 3.72 13.71
C THR A 99 6.25 4.79 14.75
N GLY A 100 7.06 5.85 14.82
CA GLY A 100 6.87 6.88 15.84
C GLY A 100 7.96 7.93 15.93
N SER A 101 8.02 8.59 17.09
CA SER A 101 9.00 9.63 17.41
C SER A 101 10.13 9.07 18.27
N PHE A 102 11.35 9.03 17.72
CA PHE A 102 12.53 8.53 18.45
C PHE A 102 13.19 9.63 19.28
N SER A 103 13.55 9.29 20.53
CA SER A 103 14.31 10.15 21.43
C SER A 103 15.44 9.40 22.13
N PHE A 104 16.51 10.12 22.46
CA PHE A 104 17.62 9.62 23.28
C PHE A 104 18.16 10.74 24.18
N SER A 105 18.77 10.35 25.30
CA SER A 105 19.41 11.26 26.24
C SER A 105 20.92 11.10 26.22
N THR A 106 21.61 12.18 26.60
CA THR A 106 23.05 12.22 26.83
C THR A 106 23.31 12.79 28.20
N ASP A 107 24.19 12.14 28.96
CA ASP A 107 24.55 12.53 30.32
C ASP A 107 26.08 12.56 30.47
N LEU A 108 26.59 13.48 31.28
CA LEU A 108 28.03 13.61 31.53
C LEU A 108 28.50 12.50 32.46
N LEU A 109 29.57 11.81 32.07
CA LEU A 109 30.30 10.89 32.93
C LEU A 109 31.47 11.59 33.61
N ARG A 110 32.11 12.54 32.93
CA ARG A 110 33.27 13.27 33.44
C ARG A 110 33.45 14.62 32.75
N ALA A 111 33.77 15.62 33.57
CA ALA A 111 34.04 17.01 33.17
C ALA A 111 32.82 17.71 32.55
N GLU A 112 32.93 19.03 32.39
CA GLU A 112 31.87 19.88 31.85
C GLU A 112 31.83 19.85 30.32
N SER A 113 30.64 20.00 29.74
CA SER A 113 30.46 20.09 28.29
C SER A 113 30.98 21.43 27.75
N ASP A 114 32.16 21.40 27.12
CA ASP A 114 32.84 22.58 26.56
C ASP A 114 32.75 22.70 25.02
N ALA A 115 32.19 21.69 24.35
CA ALA A 115 31.95 21.68 22.90
C ALA A 115 30.77 20.75 22.53
N PRO A 116 30.11 20.97 21.38
CA PRO A 116 29.01 20.09 20.92
C PRO A 116 29.47 18.70 20.52
N ALA A 117 28.64 17.68 20.77
CA ALA A 117 28.80 16.35 20.18
C ALA A 117 27.88 16.18 18.97
N ARG A 118 28.37 15.53 17.92
CA ARG A 118 27.60 15.34 16.69
C ARG A 118 27.43 13.86 16.38
N PHE A 119 26.20 13.45 16.09
CA PHE A 119 25.83 12.06 15.85
C PHE A 119 25.21 11.88 14.46
N LYS A 120 25.45 10.73 13.85
CA LYS A 120 24.65 10.19 12.74
C LYS A 120 23.80 9.04 13.28
N LEU A 121 22.50 9.11 13.04
CA LEU A 121 21.55 8.03 13.33
C LEU A 121 21.11 7.43 12.00
N THR A 122 21.08 6.10 11.89
CA THR A 122 20.52 5.40 10.73
C THR A 122 19.45 4.42 11.24
N PHE A 123 18.22 4.61 10.79
CA PHE A 123 17.07 3.81 11.16
C PHE A 123 16.83 2.75 10.07
N GLY A 124 16.77 1.48 10.45
CA GLY A 124 16.55 0.36 9.54
C GLY A 124 15.37 -0.50 9.96
N GLU A 125 14.51 -0.85 9.01
CA GLU A 125 13.45 -1.85 9.19
C GLU A 125 14.05 -3.26 9.14
N VAL A 126 15.06 -3.47 8.28
CA VAL A 126 15.82 -4.73 8.17
C VAL A 126 17.34 -4.54 8.40
N PRO A 127 18.08 -5.59 8.78
CA PRO A 127 19.53 -5.49 9.07
C PRO A 127 20.38 -4.90 7.94
N SER A 128 20.06 -5.21 6.68
CA SER A 128 20.82 -4.78 5.51
C SER A 128 20.86 -3.25 5.34
N GLU A 129 19.82 -2.54 5.77
CA GLU A 129 19.73 -1.07 5.68
C GLU A 129 20.80 -0.36 6.53
N LEU A 130 21.31 -1.01 7.58
CA LEU A 130 22.31 -0.41 8.48
C LEU A 130 23.76 -0.56 8.00
N VAL A 131 23.99 -1.44 7.02
CA VAL A 131 25.32 -1.78 6.50
C VAL A 131 25.49 -1.46 5.02
N THR A 132 24.38 -1.19 4.32
CA THR A 132 24.39 -0.77 2.92
C THR A 132 24.65 0.74 2.86
N PRO A 133 25.73 1.21 2.21
CA PRO A 133 25.94 2.64 2.03
C PRO A 133 24.80 3.27 1.23
N PHE A 134 24.22 4.34 1.75
CA PHE A 134 23.16 5.07 1.04
C PHE A 134 23.71 6.00 -0.05
N ASP A 135 25.00 6.31 -0.02
CA ASP A 135 25.66 7.27 -0.89
C ASP A 135 26.90 6.65 -1.56
N PRO A 136 27.18 6.94 -2.86
CA PRO A 136 26.34 7.73 -3.76
C PRO A 136 24.99 7.05 -4.05
N TYR A 137 23.90 7.82 -3.98
CA TYR A 137 22.55 7.28 -4.08
C TYR A 137 22.23 6.79 -5.50
N GLN A 138 21.64 5.61 -5.60
CA GLN A 138 21.37 4.92 -6.87
C GLN A 138 19.87 4.66 -7.13
N GLY A 139 18.99 5.02 -6.19
CA GLY A 139 17.57 4.75 -6.30
C GLY A 139 16.83 5.69 -7.25
N GLY A 140 15.70 5.22 -7.77
CA GLY A 140 14.80 5.99 -8.63
C GLY A 140 13.83 6.89 -7.86
N LEU A 141 13.69 6.69 -6.55
CA LEU A 141 12.90 7.55 -5.66
C LEU A 141 13.78 8.63 -5.00
N SER A 142 13.21 9.47 -4.15
CA SER A 142 14.01 10.45 -3.41
C SER A 142 14.89 9.77 -2.36
N ARG A 143 16.19 10.12 -2.34
CA ARG A 143 17.15 9.76 -1.27
C ARG A 143 16.64 10.14 0.13
N ALA A 144 15.79 11.15 0.23
CA ALA A 144 15.26 11.64 1.49
C ALA A 144 14.29 10.66 2.19
N TRP A 145 13.82 9.63 1.49
CA TRP A 145 13.05 8.54 2.12
C TRP A 145 13.89 7.63 3.00
N LEU A 146 15.20 7.54 2.74
CA LEU A 146 16.09 6.81 3.64
C LEU A 146 16.22 7.58 4.95
N GLN A 147 16.18 6.83 6.03
CA GLN A 147 16.08 7.41 7.36
C GLN A 147 17.46 7.48 8.03
N ASP A 148 18.30 8.41 7.55
CA ASP A 148 19.51 8.81 8.27
C ASP A 148 19.47 10.29 8.69
N GLU A 149 19.68 10.53 9.98
CA GLU A 149 19.62 11.85 10.60
C GLU A 149 20.98 12.24 11.13
N VAL A 150 21.34 13.52 10.98
CA VAL A 150 22.54 14.07 11.61
C VAL A 150 22.13 15.12 12.62
N VAL A 151 22.39 14.83 13.89
CA VAL A 151 22.02 15.71 15.01
C VAL A 151 23.25 16.24 15.72
N THR A 152 23.16 17.48 16.21
CA THR A 152 24.20 18.11 17.03
C THR A 152 23.63 18.41 18.41
N VAL A 153 24.22 17.82 19.44
CA VAL A 153 23.90 18.09 20.84
C VAL A 153 24.79 19.24 21.30
N MET A 154 24.17 20.42 21.47
CA MET A 154 24.90 21.66 21.74
C MET A 154 25.52 21.69 23.15
N THR A 155 24.82 21.14 24.13
CA THR A 155 25.21 21.10 25.54
C THR A 155 24.73 19.80 26.16
N MET A 156 25.43 19.29 27.17
CA MET A 156 25.02 18.10 27.94
C MET A 156 24.89 18.43 29.43
N PRO A 157 23.95 17.80 30.16
CA PRO A 157 23.01 16.76 29.69
C PRO A 157 21.92 17.32 28.76
N ALA A 158 21.40 16.48 27.88
CA ALA A 158 20.32 16.84 26.96
C ALA A 158 19.53 15.62 26.51
N THR A 159 18.24 15.83 26.26
CA THR A 159 17.38 14.88 25.54
C THR A 159 17.12 15.41 24.14
N MET A 160 17.39 14.57 23.15
CA MET A 160 17.15 14.84 21.75
C MET A 160 15.95 14.04 21.26
N THR A 161 15.04 14.70 20.55
CA THR A 161 13.94 14.05 19.81
C THR A 161 14.13 14.32 18.33
N ILE A 162 14.05 13.27 17.52
CA ILE A 162 14.12 13.41 16.07
C ILE A 162 12.80 14.01 15.57
N PRO A 163 12.82 15.14 14.83
CA PRO A 163 11.58 15.80 14.40
C PRO A 163 10.74 14.98 13.41
N ARG A 164 11.39 14.15 12.59
CA ARG A 164 10.74 13.26 11.63
C ARG A 164 10.15 12.04 12.34
N ARG A 165 8.90 11.68 12.00
CA ARG A 165 8.35 10.35 12.31
C ARG A 165 9.14 9.29 11.53
N VAL A 166 9.66 8.29 12.23
CA VAL A 166 10.50 7.22 11.66
C VAL A 166 9.83 5.86 11.79
N SER A 167 10.11 4.96 10.84
CA SER A 167 9.65 3.55 10.81
C SER A 167 10.85 2.60 10.82
N PHE A 168 11.02 1.78 11.85
CA PHE A 168 12.25 0.99 12.03
C PHE A 168 12.09 -0.15 13.04
N ARG A 169 13.07 -1.05 13.07
CA ARG A 169 13.34 -1.94 14.20
C ARG A 169 14.69 -1.64 14.84
N TYR A 170 15.67 -1.28 14.01
CA TYR A 170 17.04 -1.06 14.42
C TYR A 170 17.44 0.41 14.31
N VAL A 171 18.28 0.88 15.23
CA VAL A 171 18.92 2.20 15.13
C VAL A 171 20.42 2.03 15.26
N LYS A 172 21.17 2.45 14.24
CA LYS A 172 22.61 2.62 14.31
C LYS A 172 22.90 4.06 14.75
N ILE A 173 23.70 4.23 15.80
CA ILE A 173 24.10 5.54 16.34
C ILE A 173 25.61 5.65 16.24
N GLU A 174 26.10 6.65 15.52
CA GLU A 174 27.51 6.89 15.27
C GLU A 174 27.92 8.29 15.75
N LEU A 175 28.97 8.38 16.55
CA LEU A 175 29.60 9.63 16.94
C LEU A 175 30.50 10.13 15.81
N ILE A 176 30.10 11.21 15.15
CA ILE A 176 30.82 11.77 13.99
C ILE A 176 31.73 12.94 14.36
N ALA A 177 31.45 13.65 15.46
CA ALA A 177 32.37 14.63 16.03
C ALA A 177 32.37 14.54 17.55
N THR A 178 33.57 14.43 18.11
CA THR A 178 33.82 14.14 19.52
C THR A 178 34.47 15.34 20.23
N PRO A 179 33.91 15.79 21.35
CA PRO A 179 34.56 16.78 22.21
C PRO A 179 35.78 16.19 22.95
N PRO A 180 36.95 16.84 22.90
CA PRO A 180 38.15 16.32 23.56
C PRO A 180 38.07 16.42 25.09
N GLY A 181 37.40 17.44 25.64
CA GLY A 181 37.47 17.83 27.06
C GLY A 181 36.65 17.01 28.05
N TYR A 182 35.64 16.28 27.59
CA TYR A 182 34.71 15.58 28.49
C TYR A 182 34.34 14.17 28.00
N ASP A 183 33.64 13.43 28.87
CA ASP A 183 33.12 12.09 28.61
C ASP A 183 31.63 12.02 28.94
N PHE A 184 30.89 11.21 28.20
CA PHE A 184 29.44 11.13 28.26
C PHE A 184 28.92 9.74 27.88
N CYS A 185 27.71 9.41 28.33
CA CYS A 185 26.97 8.22 27.91
C CYS A 185 25.74 8.60 27.08
N ILE A 186 25.16 7.60 26.40
CA ILE A 186 23.83 7.70 25.79
C ILE A 186 22.88 6.85 26.63
N SER A 187 21.76 7.43 27.03
CA SER A 187 20.76 6.82 27.91
C SER A 187 19.34 7.11 27.39
N GLY A 188 18.31 6.67 28.12
CA GLY A 188 16.94 7.14 27.94
C GLY A 188 16.33 6.90 26.54
N MET A 189 16.87 5.97 25.76
CA MET A 189 16.39 5.72 24.40
C MET A 189 14.97 5.20 24.42
N LYS A 190 14.11 5.82 23.60
CA LYS A 190 12.72 5.44 23.43
C LYS A 190 12.18 5.83 22.07
N CYS A 191 11.10 5.18 21.67
CA CYS A 191 10.24 5.60 20.58
C CYS A 191 8.81 5.72 21.11
N ASP A 192 8.19 6.88 20.95
CA ASP A 192 6.76 7.05 21.20
C ASP A 192 6.04 6.56 19.93
N ALA A 193 5.71 5.26 19.92
CA ALA A 193 5.13 4.56 18.76
C ALA A 193 3.64 4.91 18.60
N VAL A 194 3.20 5.11 17.36
CA VAL A 194 1.86 5.62 17.04
C VAL A 194 1.09 4.72 16.08
N THR A 195 -0.20 4.54 16.35
CA THR A 195 -1.15 3.84 15.47
C THR A 195 -2.59 4.22 15.80
N SER A 196 -3.48 4.16 14.83
CA SER A 196 -4.92 4.21 15.06
C SER A 196 -5.51 2.85 15.42
N ALA A 197 -4.77 1.74 15.27
CA ALA A 197 -5.27 0.39 15.55
C ALA A 197 -5.30 0.11 17.06
N VAL A 198 -6.46 0.31 17.68
CA VAL A 198 -6.67 0.21 19.14
C VAL A 198 -7.42 -1.05 19.58
N ASN A 199 -8.17 -1.66 18.67
CA ASN A 199 -8.92 -2.87 18.98
C ASN A 199 -7.97 -4.09 19.00
N THR A 200 -8.35 -5.14 19.73
CA THR A 200 -7.64 -6.42 19.68
C THR A 200 -8.45 -7.40 18.83
N PRO A 201 -7.90 -7.94 17.74
CA PRO A 201 -8.57 -8.96 16.94
C PRO A 201 -8.87 -10.22 17.77
N GLU A 202 -9.93 -10.93 17.43
CA GLU A 202 -10.26 -12.22 18.04
C GLU A 202 -9.12 -13.24 17.87
N GLU A 203 -8.91 -14.11 18.86
CA GLU A 203 -7.90 -15.16 18.76
C GLU A 203 -8.29 -16.20 17.71
N LEU A 204 -7.30 -16.72 16.98
CA LEU A 204 -7.50 -17.85 16.07
C LEU A 204 -7.78 -19.13 16.86
N SER A 205 -8.38 -20.13 16.21
CA SER A 205 -8.60 -21.45 16.81
C SER A 205 -7.32 -22.02 17.41
N ALA A 206 -7.42 -22.68 18.58
CA ALA A 206 -6.31 -23.36 19.23
C ALA A 206 -5.62 -24.37 18.29
N THR A 207 -6.38 -24.99 17.37
CA THR A 207 -5.90 -25.97 16.37
C THR A 207 -5.15 -25.36 15.19
N THR A 208 -5.13 -24.03 15.06
CA THR A 208 -4.46 -23.36 13.94
C THR A 208 -2.98 -23.76 13.91
N PRO A 209 -2.45 -24.21 12.77
CA PRO A 209 -1.03 -24.54 12.65
C PRO A 209 -0.15 -23.33 12.98
N GLN A 210 0.99 -23.55 13.65
CA GLN A 210 1.84 -22.47 14.16
C GLN A 210 2.25 -21.48 13.06
N LEU A 211 2.60 -21.97 11.87
CA LEU A 211 2.95 -21.14 10.73
C LEU A 211 1.85 -20.11 10.38
N PHE A 212 0.57 -20.51 10.40
CA PHE A 212 -0.54 -19.59 10.11
C PHE A 212 -0.81 -18.63 11.27
N LYS A 213 -0.55 -19.02 12.53
CA LYS A 213 -0.54 -18.08 13.66
C LYS A 213 0.54 -17.02 13.48
N ASP A 214 1.73 -17.42 13.02
CA ASP A 214 2.85 -16.50 12.79
C ASP A 214 2.57 -15.56 11.61
N ILE A 215 2.01 -16.09 10.51
CA ILE A 215 1.58 -15.30 9.34
C ILE A 215 0.49 -14.30 9.74
N ASP A 216 -0.52 -14.71 10.51
CA ASP A 216 -1.56 -13.80 10.99
C ASP A 216 -0.99 -12.71 11.89
N ARG A 217 -0.14 -13.07 12.86
CA ARG A 217 0.52 -12.10 13.75
C ARG A 217 1.32 -11.05 12.96
N VAL A 218 2.14 -11.47 12.00
CA VAL A 218 2.94 -10.54 11.17
C VAL A 218 2.05 -9.71 10.26
N SER A 219 0.95 -10.27 9.74
CA SER A 219 -0.08 -9.52 9.02
C SER A 219 -0.66 -8.40 9.90
N LEU A 220 -1.07 -8.73 11.13
CA LEU A 220 -1.65 -7.77 12.08
C LEU A 220 -0.66 -6.68 12.46
N ASN A 221 0.62 -7.01 12.68
CA ASN A 221 1.68 -6.02 12.89
C ASN A 221 1.79 -5.07 11.69
N THR A 222 1.82 -5.62 10.48
CA THR A 222 1.95 -4.83 9.24
C THR A 222 0.79 -3.85 9.11
N LEU A 223 -0.44 -4.34 9.27
CA LEU A 223 -1.64 -3.51 9.19
C LEU A 223 -1.65 -2.42 10.29
N LYS A 224 -1.33 -2.79 11.53
CA LYS A 224 -1.27 -1.84 12.66
C LYS A 224 -0.33 -0.68 12.40
N GLU A 225 0.87 -0.96 11.89
CA GLU A 225 1.88 0.07 11.62
C GLU A 225 1.45 1.02 10.48
N CYS A 226 0.68 0.51 9.52
CA CYS A 226 0.14 1.25 8.38
C CYS A 226 -1.17 2.01 8.68
N MET A 227 -1.90 1.59 9.72
CA MET A 227 -3.11 2.27 10.21
C MET A 227 -2.75 3.51 11.03
N GLN A 228 -2.81 4.68 10.39
CA GLN A 228 -2.51 5.99 10.96
C GLN A 228 -3.77 6.88 10.87
N THR A 229 -3.62 8.17 10.56
CA THR A 229 -4.78 9.05 10.28
C THR A 229 -5.45 8.73 8.95
N VAL A 230 -4.75 8.01 8.08
CA VAL A 230 -5.26 7.30 6.90
C VAL A 230 -4.69 5.87 6.91
N TYR A 231 -5.17 5.03 6.00
CA TYR A 231 -4.41 3.83 5.62
C TYR A 231 -3.20 4.27 4.79
N GLU A 232 -2.00 4.19 5.38
CA GLU A 232 -0.75 4.44 4.67
C GLU A 232 -0.28 3.17 3.98
N ASP A 233 0.16 3.26 2.73
CA ASP A 233 0.78 2.13 2.01
C ASP A 233 1.97 1.52 2.78
N GLY A 234 2.85 2.38 3.29
CA GLY A 234 3.95 2.01 4.18
C GLY A 234 4.43 3.19 5.04
N PRO A 235 4.75 2.96 6.33
CA PRO A 235 5.06 4.02 7.29
C PRO A 235 6.46 4.62 7.13
N LYS A 236 7.44 3.90 6.55
CA LYS A 236 8.71 4.51 6.10
C LYS A 236 8.47 5.36 4.87
N ARG A 237 7.72 4.78 3.92
CA ARG A 237 7.44 5.31 2.59
C ARG A 237 6.27 4.51 1.98
N ASP A 238 5.33 5.13 1.28
CA ASP A 238 5.25 6.57 0.95
C ASP A 238 4.55 7.42 2.03
N GLN A 239 4.12 6.82 3.14
CA GLN A 239 3.28 7.46 4.17
C GLN A 239 1.99 8.03 3.60
N ARG A 240 1.37 7.32 2.67
CA ARG A 240 0.31 7.90 1.84
C ARG A 240 -0.86 6.96 1.58
N LEU A 241 -2.05 7.54 1.46
CA LEU A 241 -3.24 6.82 1.04
C LEU A 241 -3.18 6.52 -0.46
N TRP A 242 -3.10 5.25 -0.80
CA TRP A 242 -3.22 4.72 -2.15
C TRP A 242 -4.48 3.87 -2.27
N LEU A 243 -5.20 4.00 -3.39
CA LEU A 243 -6.51 3.36 -3.53
C LEU A 243 -6.45 1.83 -3.66
N GLY A 244 -5.38 1.29 -4.25
CA GLY A 244 -5.17 -0.16 -4.30
C GLY A 244 -4.89 -0.76 -2.92
N ASP A 245 -4.04 -0.09 -2.16
CA ASP A 245 -3.67 -0.43 -0.79
C ASP A 245 -4.87 -0.33 0.15
N LEU A 246 -5.62 0.79 0.07
CA LEU A 246 -6.87 0.99 0.81
C LEU A 246 -7.82 -0.21 0.72
N TYR A 247 -8.01 -0.77 -0.48
CA TYR A 247 -8.88 -1.92 -0.66
C TYR A 247 -8.40 -3.13 0.15
N LEU A 248 -7.12 -3.47 0.05
CA LEU A 248 -6.55 -4.63 0.72
C LEU A 248 -6.44 -4.43 2.24
N GLU A 249 -6.12 -3.21 2.68
CA GLU A 249 -6.10 -2.83 4.09
C GLU A 249 -7.49 -2.84 4.71
N ALA A 250 -8.50 -2.32 4.01
CA ALA A 250 -9.88 -2.36 4.47
C ALA A 250 -10.36 -3.82 4.61
N LEU A 251 -10.06 -4.69 3.64
CA LEU A 251 -10.35 -6.13 3.76
C LEU A 251 -9.70 -6.77 4.98
N ALA A 252 -8.41 -6.48 5.22
CA ALA A 252 -7.69 -6.98 6.37
C ALA A 252 -8.29 -6.45 7.68
N ASN A 253 -8.61 -5.16 7.76
CA ASN A 253 -9.24 -4.52 8.92
C ASN A 253 -10.62 -5.10 9.24
N ASN A 254 -11.46 -5.37 8.22
CA ASN A 254 -12.80 -5.94 8.38
C ASN A 254 -12.79 -7.29 9.15
N TYR A 255 -11.70 -8.05 9.05
CA TYR A 255 -11.55 -9.34 9.73
C TYR A 255 -10.63 -9.28 10.94
N SER A 256 -10.05 -8.13 11.27
CA SER A 256 -9.10 -7.97 12.37
C SER A 256 -9.52 -6.88 13.35
N PHE A 257 -9.04 -5.64 13.18
CA PHE A 257 -9.25 -4.53 14.11
C PHE A 257 -10.68 -3.96 14.04
N LYS A 258 -11.39 -4.15 12.92
CA LYS A 258 -12.79 -3.71 12.72
C LYS A 258 -12.98 -2.22 13.03
N GLN A 259 -12.00 -1.38 12.68
CA GLN A 259 -12.06 0.06 12.88
C GLN A 259 -12.51 0.76 11.61
N TYR A 260 -13.83 0.86 11.46
CA TYR A 260 -14.45 1.25 10.19
C TYR A 260 -14.43 2.76 9.93
N ASP A 261 -14.24 3.60 10.94
CA ASP A 261 -14.13 5.06 10.76
C ASP A 261 -12.93 5.43 9.90
N LEU A 262 -11.82 4.69 9.99
CA LEU A 262 -10.66 4.89 9.12
C LEU A 262 -10.98 4.58 7.65
N THR A 263 -11.71 3.50 7.38
CA THR A 263 -12.18 3.15 6.03
C THR A 263 -13.12 4.23 5.50
N LYS A 264 -14.08 4.68 6.32
CA LYS A 264 -14.99 5.78 5.99
C LYS A 264 -14.22 7.06 5.64
N ARG A 265 -13.25 7.45 6.47
CA ARG A 265 -12.38 8.61 6.23
C ARG A 265 -11.72 8.52 4.86
N CYS A 266 -11.05 7.41 4.58
CA CYS A 266 -10.29 7.24 3.35
C CYS A 266 -11.18 7.30 2.10
N LEU A 267 -12.37 6.70 2.16
CA LEU A 267 -13.36 6.77 1.08
C LEU A 267 -13.84 8.21 0.82
N TYR A 268 -14.22 8.96 1.85
CA TYR A 268 -14.63 10.36 1.71
C TYR A 268 -13.47 11.28 1.28
N LEU A 269 -12.26 11.04 1.79
CA LEU A 269 -11.07 11.80 1.43
C LEU A 269 -10.77 11.68 -0.07
N LEU A 270 -10.73 10.46 -0.60
CA LEU A 270 -10.54 10.22 -2.04
C LEU A 270 -11.67 10.81 -2.89
N ALA A 271 -12.92 10.70 -2.44
CA ALA A 271 -14.07 11.25 -3.14
C ALA A 271 -14.01 12.79 -3.23
N SER A 272 -13.75 13.46 -2.11
CA SER A 272 -13.65 14.92 -2.02
C SER A 272 -12.51 15.49 -2.89
N LEU A 273 -11.40 14.75 -2.99
CA LEU A 273 -10.20 15.10 -3.76
C LEU A 273 -10.18 14.52 -5.18
N SER A 274 -11.31 14.04 -5.69
CA SER A 274 -11.45 13.63 -7.10
C SER A 274 -11.25 14.82 -8.06
N GLU A 275 -10.84 14.55 -9.29
CA GLU A 275 -10.70 15.57 -10.34
C GLU A 275 -12.05 16.25 -10.66
N HIS A 276 -12.03 17.44 -11.28
CA HIS A 276 -13.26 18.15 -11.66
C HIS A 276 -14.13 17.36 -12.65
N ASN A 277 -13.54 16.48 -13.45
CA ASN A 277 -14.29 15.57 -14.34
C ASN A 277 -14.83 14.33 -13.63
N GLY A 278 -14.63 14.21 -12.31
CA GLY A 278 -15.10 13.12 -11.45
C GLY A 278 -14.23 11.86 -11.45
N LYS A 279 -13.08 11.84 -12.15
CA LYS A 279 -12.12 10.74 -12.03
C LYS A 279 -11.46 10.75 -10.66
N LEU A 280 -11.25 9.56 -10.09
CA LEU A 280 -10.45 9.42 -8.88
C LEU A 280 -8.96 9.58 -9.17
N ASN A 281 -8.26 10.18 -8.21
CA ASN A 281 -6.81 10.14 -8.14
C ASN A 281 -6.41 8.81 -7.49
N ALA A 282 -5.31 8.21 -7.95
CA ALA A 282 -4.84 6.95 -7.38
C ALA A 282 -4.31 7.10 -5.95
N THR A 283 -3.88 8.31 -5.60
CA THR A 283 -3.31 8.64 -4.29
C THR A 283 -3.56 10.10 -3.93
N VAL A 284 -3.61 10.37 -2.62
CA VAL A 284 -3.86 11.70 -2.04
C VAL A 284 -2.89 11.96 -0.89
N PHE A 285 -2.51 13.22 -0.71
CA PHE A 285 -1.74 13.68 0.43
C PHE A 285 -2.68 14.19 1.51
N GLU A 286 -2.38 13.89 2.77
CA GLU A 286 -3.08 14.46 3.93
C GLU A 286 -2.42 15.76 4.43
N ALA A 287 -1.09 15.84 4.33
CA ALA A 287 -0.30 16.94 4.90
C ALA A 287 0.41 17.78 3.82
N PRO A 288 0.66 19.08 4.08
CA PRO A 288 0.20 19.86 5.24
C PRO A 288 -1.30 20.20 5.20
N GLU A 289 -1.95 19.95 4.07
CA GLU A 289 -3.39 20.02 3.88
C GLU A 289 -3.83 18.96 2.85
N PRO A 290 -5.06 18.42 2.96
CA PRO A 290 -5.57 17.43 2.02
C PRO A 290 -5.54 17.90 0.55
N LYS A 291 -4.85 17.14 -0.31
CA LYS A 291 -4.76 17.45 -1.74
C LYS A 291 -4.49 16.22 -2.60
N PRO A 292 -4.96 16.18 -3.86
CA PRO A 292 -4.65 15.06 -4.74
C PRO A 292 -3.22 15.10 -5.25
N GLN A 293 -2.68 13.93 -5.59
CA GLN A 293 -1.58 13.85 -6.54
C GLN A 293 -2.13 13.95 -7.96
N ALA A 294 -2.20 15.18 -8.47
CA ALA A 294 -2.82 15.46 -9.77
C ALA A 294 -2.19 14.64 -10.91
N ARG A 295 -3.02 14.23 -11.87
CA ARG A 295 -2.65 13.49 -13.09
C ARG A 295 -2.10 12.07 -12.86
N GLN A 296 -2.26 11.51 -11.67
CA GLN A 296 -1.89 10.13 -11.39
C GLN A 296 -3.13 9.25 -11.33
N HIS A 297 -3.47 8.67 -12.48
CA HIS A 297 -4.69 7.89 -12.67
C HIS A 297 -4.36 6.44 -12.96
N LEU A 298 -4.70 5.56 -12.00
CA LEU A 298 -4.60 4.12 -12.15
C LEU A 298 -5.98 3.54 -12.46
N TYR A 299 -6.09 2.85 -13.60
CA TYR A 299 -7.37 2.35 -14.11
C TYR A 299 -7.97 1.30 -13.17
N ASP A 300 -7.18 0.28 -12.86
CA ASP A 300 -7.54 -0.82 -11.95
C ASP A 300 -7.88 -0.29 -10.56
N TYR A 301 -7.11 0.65 -10.03
CA TYR A 301 -7.38 1.24 -8.70
C TYR A 301 -8.71 1.99 -8.67
N SER A 302 -9.05 2.73 -9.73
CA SER A 302 -10.29 3.52 -9.76
C SER A 302 -11.54 2.67 -9.47
N PHE A 303 -11.56 1.41 -9.92
CA PHE A 303 -12.67 0.50 -9.66
C PHE A 303 -12.68 -0.09 -8.26
N LEU A 304 -11.50 -0.26 -7.64
CA LEU A 304 -11.41 -0.80 -6.29
C LEU A 304 -12.14 0.09 -5.28
N PHE A 305 -12.31 1.40 -5.55
CA PHE A 305 -13.17 2.27 -4.74
C PHE A 305 -14.59 1.70 -4.55
N GLY A 306 -15.22 1.24 -5.62
CA GLY A 306 -16.59 0.69 -5.56
C GLY A 306 -16.64 -0.66 -4.83
N VAL A 307 -15.58 -1.45 -4.96
CA VAL A 307 -15.45 -2.74 -4.25
C VAL A 307 -15.27 -2.50 -2.75
N THR A 308 -14.35 -1.60 -2.37
CA THR A 308 -14.17 -1.17 -0.98
C THR A 308 -15.45 -0.60 -0.39
N LEU A 309 -16.19 0.22 -1.13
CA LEU A 309 -17.46 0.80 -0.66
C LEU A 309 -18.52 -0.29 -0.43
N LYS A 310 -18.59 -1.30 -1.29
CA LYS A 310 -19.47 -2.46 -1.13
C LYS A 310 -19.12 -3.26 0.12
N ASP A 311 -17.85 -3.60 0.30
CA ASP A 311 -17.38 -4.36 1.46
C ASP A 311 -17.58 -3.56 2.75
N TYR A 312 -17.32 -2.26 2.73
CA TYR A 312 -17.63 -1.36 3.84
C TYR A 312 -19.12 -1.39 4.22
N LEU A 313 -20.03 -1.30 3.24
CA LEU A 313 -21.47 -1.38 3.49
C LEU A 313 -21.87 -2.73 4.11
N LEU A 314 -21.32 -3.83 3.60
CA LEU A 314 -21.64 -5.17 4.10
C LEU A 314 -21.19 -5.38 5.54
N GLU A 315 -20.03 -4.84 5.93
CA GLU A 315 -19.47 -5.01 7.27
C GLU A 315 -20.05 -4.03 8.31
N THR A 316 -20.52 -2.86 7.88
CA THR A 316 -21.00 -1.80 8.80
C THR A 316 -22.51 -1.61 8.80
N GLY A 317 -23.19 -1.94 7.70
CA GLY A 317 -24.57 -1.54 7.46
C GLY A 317 -24.77 -0.03 7.21
N ASP A 318 -23.70 0.76 7.07
CA ASP A 318 -23.76 2.20 6.85
C ASP A 318 -24.19 2.54 5.42
N ARG A 319 -25.51 2.46 5.22
CA ARG A 319 -26.19 2.79 3.97
C ARG A 319 -26.05 4.26 3.61
N GLU A 320 -26.00 5.17 4.58
CA GLU A 320 -25.89 6.61 4.33
C GLU A 320 -24.60 6.90 3.56
N THR A 321 -23.46 6.38 4.05
CA THR A 321 -22.17 6.56 3.38
C THR A 321 -22.14 5.92 2.00
N ALA A 322 -22.69 4.72 1.86
CA ALA A 322 -22.74 4.03 0.57
C ALA A 322 -23.61 4.77 -0.46
N GLU A 323 -24.74 5.33 -0.05
CA GLU A 323 -25.60 6.15 -0.92
C GLU A 323 -24.96 7.50 -1.29
N ASP A 324 -24.28 8.14 -0.33
CA ASP A 324 -23.60 9.42 -0.55
C ASP A 324 -22.43 9.27 -1.54
N LEU A 325 -21.69 8.17 -1.46
CA LEU A 325 -20.53 7.90 -2.32
C LEU A 325 -20.86 7.12 -3.60
N TRP A 326 -22.09 6.62 -3.78
CA TRP A 326 -22.55 5.94 -4.99
C TRP A 326 -22.28 6.73 -6.31
N PRO A 327 -22.46 8.06 -6.36
CA PRO A 327 -22.11 8.85 -7.55
C PRO A 327 -20.65 8.72 -7.99
N VAL A 328 -19.73 8.43 -7.07
CA VAL A 328 -18.30 8.19 -7.36
C VAL A 328 -18.12 6.89 -8.13
N VAL A 329 -18.77 5.83 -7.68
CA VAL A 329 -18.73 4.50 -8.32
C VAL A 329 -19.25 4.58 -9.75
N LYS A 330 -20.43 5.18 -9.96
CA LYS A 330 -21.00 5.35 -11.31
C LYS A 330 -20.04 6.09 -12.25
N LYS A 331 -19.36 7.12 -11.75
CA LYS A 331 -18.45 7.90 -12.58
C LYS A 331 -17.21 7.12 -13.01
N GLN A 332 -16.70 6.24 -12.14
CA GLN A 332 -15.60 5.37 -12.53
C GLN A 332 -16.07 4.35 -13.58
N LEU A 333 -17.29 3.82 -13.49
CA LEU A 333 -17.86 2.94 -14.52
C LEU A 333 -17.99 3.64 -15.89
N GLU A 334 -18.43 4.91 -15.92
CA GLU A 334 -18.50 5.70 -17.16
C GLU A 334 -17.15 5.77 -17.87
N SER A 335 -16.05 5.83 -17.11
CA SER A 335 -14.70 5.87 -17.67
C SER A 335 -14.34 4.59 -18.43
N ALA A 336 -14.92 3.44 -18.06
CA ALA A 336 -14.74 2.17 -18.75
C ALA A 336 -15.52 2.09 -20.07
N TYR A 337 -16.72 2.69 -20.13
CA TYR A 337 -17.57 2.66 -21.33
C TYR A 337 -16.88 3.28 -22.54
N LYS A 338 -16.02 4.28 -22.32
CA LYS A 338 -15.19 4.89 -23.37
C LYS A 338 -14.33 3.89 -24.14
N TYR A 339 -13.91 2.81 -23.48
CA TYR A 339 -13.00 1.81 -24.06
C TYR A 339 -13.72 0.51 -24.43
N LEU A 340 -15.00 0.38 -24.14
CA LEU A 340 -15.78 -0.80 -24.47
C LEU A 340 -16.23 -0.75 -25.93
N GLN A 341 -15.85 -1.75 -26.71
CA GLN A 341 -16.16 -1.85 -28.14
C GLN A 341 -17.51 -2.53 -28.40
N ASP A 342 -18.02 -2.39 -29.63
CA ASP A 342 -19.31 -2.95 -30.06
C ASP A 342 -19.37 -4.48 -30.06
N ASP A 343 -18.24 -5.18 -30.06
CA ASP A 343 -18.18 -6.63 -29.93
C ASP A 343 -18.07 -7.11 -28.48
N GLY A 344 -17.88 -6.19 -27.53
CA GLY A 344 -17.69 -6.45 -26.11
C GLY A 344 -16.23 -6.55 -25.67
N MET A 345 -15.26 -6.33 -26.56
CA MET A 345 -13.83 -6.22 -26.23
C MET A 345 -13.48 -4.87 -25.63
N MET A 346 -12.49 -4.84 -24.73
CA MET A 346 -11.94 -3.59 -24.18
C MET A 346 -10.75 -3.10 -25.03
N ASN A 347 -10.74 -1.82 -25.41
CA ASN A 347 -9.66 -1.20 -26.16
C ASN A 347 -8.45 -0.87 -25.27
N TYR A 348 -7.59 -1.87 -25.04
CA TYR A 348 -6.39 -1.73 -24.21
C TYR A 348 -5.40 -0.69 -24.74
N GLU A 349 -5.17 -0.62 -26.05
CA GLU A 349 -4.21 0.34 -26.64
C GLU A 349 -4.64 1.79 -26.42
N GLN A 350 -5.94 2.08 -26.55
CA GLN A 350 -6.45 3.41 -26.26
C GLN A 350 -6.37 3.73 -24.77
N ALA A 351 -6.81 2.80 -23.91
CA ALA A 351 -6.82 3.02 -22.47
C ALA A 351 -5.41 3.22 -21.90
N SER A 352 -4.44 2.43 -22.33
CA SER A 352 -3.04 2.49 -21.87
C SER A 352 -2.30 3.78 -22.25
N ARG A 353 -2.83 4.58 -23.19
CA ARG A 353 -2.31 5.93 -23.50
C ARG A 353 -2.83 7.00 -22.54
N GLU A 354 -3.95 6.74 -21.87
CA GLU A 354 -4.64 7.71 -21.01
C GLU A 354 -4.56 7.36 -19.53
N TRP A 355 -4.35 6.08 -19.22
CA TRP A 355 -4.31 5.54 -17.87
C TRP A 355 -3.01 4.79 -17.63
N TRP A 356 -2.51 4.90 -16.40
CA TRP A 356 -1.60 3.87 -15.92
C TRP A 356 -2.42 2.63 -15.58
N ILE A 357 -2.12 1.51 -16.24
CA ILE A 357 -2.71 0.21 -15.94
C ILE A 357 -1.65 -0.54 -15.14
N PHE A 358 -1.87 -0.72 -13.83
CA PHE A 358 -0.80 -1.13 -12.90
C PHE A 358 -0.71 -2.65 -12.72
N PHE A 359 -1.69 -3.25 -12.04
CA PHE A 359 -1.78 -4.65 -11.60
C PHE A 359 -0.65 -5.19 -10.70
N ASP A 360 0.61 -4.87 -10.96
CA ASP A 360 1.75 -5.43 -10.24
C ASP A 360 3.08 -4.71 -10.57
N TRP A 361 4.04 -4.80 -9.65
CA TRP A 361 5.45 -4.43 -9.87
C TRP A 361 6.21 -5.57 -10.55
N LYS A 362 5.82 -5.86 -11.80
CA LYS A 362 6.47 -6.89 -12.61
C LYS A 362 6.91 -6.35 -13.97
N ASP A 363 8.22 -6.32 -14.18
CA ASP A 363 8.80 -5.97 -15.47
C ASP A 363 8.32 -6.92 -16.57
N GLY A 364 7.96 -6.33 -17.71
CA GLY A 364 7.48 -7.08 -18.88
C GLY A 364 6.06 -7.64 -18.76
N LEU A 365 5.31 -7.32 -17.71
CA LEU A 365 3.90 -7.72 -17.59
C LEU A 365 3.05 -7.03 -18.66
N HIS A 366 2.50 -7.81 -19.59
CA HIS A 366 1.48 -7.35 -20.52
C HIS A 366 0.09 -7.48 -19.89
N ARG A 367 -0.75 -6.44 -20.06
CA ARG A 367 -1.93 -6.23 -19.21
C ARG A 367 -3.27 -6.28 -19.95
N GLU A 368 -3.29 -6.53 -21.26
CA GLU A 368 -4.52 -6.54 -22.08
C GLU A 368 -5.61 -7.48 -21.50
N VAL A 369 -5.26 -8.73 -21.19
CA VAL A 369 -6.23 -9.71 -20.67
C VAL A 369 -6.67 -9.33 -19.26
N ALA A 370 -5.74 -8.97 -18.37
CA ALA A 370 -6.07 -8.55 -17.00
C ALA A 370 -6.96 -7.30 -16.98
N PHE A 371 -6.68 -6.32 -17.85
CA PHE A 371 -7.46 -5.10 -18.04
C PHE A 371 -8.92 -5.39 -18.41
N HIS A 372 -9.15 -6.38 -19.27
CA HIS A 372 -10.51 -6.83 -19.58
C HIS A 372 -11.17 -7.52 -18.38
N GLY A 373 -10.43 -8.39 -17.69
CA GLY A 373 -10.90 -9.14 -16.54
C GLY A 373 -11.32 -8.26 -15.36
N VAL A 374 -10.49 -7.28 -14.99
CA VAL A 374 -10.80 -6.31 -13.93
C VAL A 374 -12.03 -5.47 -14.26
N THR A 375 -12.26 -5.16 -15.55
CA THR A 375 -13.46 -4.41 -15.95
C THR A 375 -14.73 -5.25 -15.77
N ILE A 376 -14.70 -6.54 -16.12
CA ILE A 376 -15.83 -7.46 -15.87
C ILE A 376 -16.08 -7.59 -14.36
N PHE A 377 -15.01 -7.77 -13.59
CA PHE A 377 -15.06 -7.81 -12.13
C PHE A 377 -15.72 -6.54 -11.58
N ALA A 378 -15.18 -5.36 -11.89
CA ALA A 378 -15.70 -4.07 -11.44
C ALA A 378 -17.18 -3.86 -11.77
N PHE A 379 -17.61 -4.23 -12.99
CA PHE A 379 -19.01 -4.11 -13.39
C PHE A 379 -19.93 -5.02 -12.57
N ARG A 380 -19.49 -6.23 -12.22
CA ARG A 380 -20.25 -7.13 -11.33
C ARG A 380 -20.33 -6.54 -9.92
N GLU A 381 -19.19 -6.16 -9.35
CA GLU A 381 -19.12 -5.62 -7.98
C GLU A 381 -19.99 -4.35 -7.83
N ALA A 382 -19.96 -3.46 -8.82
CA ALA A 382 -20.80 -2.26 -8.82
C ALA A 382 -22.29 -2.55 -9.02
N TYR A 383 -22.65 -3.59 -9.79
CA TYR A 383 -24.04 -4.01 -9.92
C TYR A 383 -24.57 -4.61 -8.61
N GLU A 384 -23.76 -5.42 -7.92
CA GLU A 384 -24.11 -5.94 -6.58
C GLU A 384 -24.30 -4.80 -5.57
N LEU A 385 -23.40 -3.81 -5.55
CA LEU A 385 -23.57 -2.62 -4.73
C LEU A 385 -24.87 -1.88 -5.08
N ALA A 386 -25.19 -1.72 -6.36
CA ALA A 386 -26.45 -1.11 -6.78
C ALA A 386 -27.66 -1.89 -6.25
N GLN A 387 -27.63 -3.22 -6.26
CA GLN A 387 -28.70 -4.05 -5.69
C GLN A 387 -28.83 -3.86 -4.17
N LEU A 388 -27.72 -3.80 -3.43
CA LEU A 388 -27.73 -3.53 -1.99
C LEU A 388 -28.35 -2.15 -1.67
N LEU A 389 -28.20 -1.18 -2.57
CA LEU A 389 -28.74 0.17 -2.45
C LEU A 389 -30.13 0.36 -3.07
N ASN A 390 -30.72 -0.66 -3.71
CA ASN A 390 -31.94 -0.57 -4.53
C ASN A 390 -31.82 0.47 -5.67
N LYS A 391 -30.68 0.48 -6.36
CA LYS A 391 -30.29 1.42 -7.43
C LYS A 391 -29.94 0.72 -8.74
N GLU A 392 -30.32 -0.54 -8.91
CA GLU A 392 -30.01 -1.34 -10.10
C GLU A 392 -30.55 -0.73 -11.40
N ASN A 393 -31.62 0.06 -11.33
CA ASN A 393 -32.18 0.84 -12.43
C ASN A 393 -31.20 1.90 -12.98
N GLU A 394 -30.34 2.48 -12.13
CA GLU A 394 -29.32 3.46 -12.54
C GLU A 394 -28.18 2.83 -13.36
N VAL A 395 -28.02 1.50 -13.30
CA VAL A 395 -26.95 0.73 -13.96
C VAL A 395 -27.48 -0.53 -14.68
N SER A 396 -28.73 -0.49 -15.13
CA SER A 396 -29.46 -1.65 -15.70
C SER A 396 -28.79 -2.28 -16.93
N GLN A 397 -27.90 -1.56 -17.60
CA GLN A 397 -27.09 -2.06 -18.71
C GLN A 397 -26.01 -3.08 -18.29
N LEU A 398 -25.53 -3.04 -17.03
CA LEU A 398 -24.35 -3.79 -16.61
C LEU A 398 -24.48 -5.31 -16.81
N PRO A 399 -25.58 -5.99 -16.43
CA PRO A 399 -25.70 -7.43 -16.64
C PRO A 399 -25.59 -7.84 -18.12
N GLY A 400 -26.17 -7.04 -19.02
CA GLY A 400 -26.07 -7.24 -20.46
C GLY A 400 -24.65 -7.05 -20.99
N LEU A 401 -23.97 -5.99 -20.55
CA LEU A 401 -22.58 -5.73 -20.92
C LEU A 401 -21.63 -6.81 -20.40
N ILE A 402 -21.76 -7.23 -19.14
CA ILE A 402 -20.97 -8.32 -18.54
C ILE A 402 -21.11 -9.59 -19.38
N LYS A 403 -22.33 -9.99 -19.74
CA LYS A 403 -22.57 -11.17 -20.58
C LYS A 403 -21.89 -11.06 -21.94
N LYS A 404 -21.97 -9.89 -22.57
CA LYS A 404 -21.34 -9.59 -23.87
C LYS A 404 -19.82 -9.67 -23.77
N MET A 405 -19.23 -9.03 -22.76
CA MET A 405 -17.79 -9.02 -22.50
C MET A 405 -17.24 -10.42 -22.22
N LYS A 406 -17.94 -11.24 -21.41
CA LYS A 406 -17.58 -12.65 -21.18
C LYS A 406 -17.57 -13.44 -22.49
N LYS A 407 -18.57 -13.24 -23.36
CA LYS A 407 -18.63 -13.91 -24.67
C LYS A 407 -17.48 -13.49 -25.58
N ALA A 408 -17.13 -12.20 -25.57
CA ALA A 408 -16.01 -11.66 -26.36
C ALA A 408 -14.68 -12.29 -25.92
N VAL A 409 -14.39 -12.32 -24.61
CA VAL A 409 -13.20 -13.00 -24.06
C VAL A 409 -13.15 -14.48 -24.45
N ARG A 410 -14.26 -15.20 -24.32
CA ARG A 410 -14.29 -16.63 -24.68
C ARG A 410 -14.02 -16.89 -26.17
N LYS A 411 -14.38 -15.93 -27.02
CA LYS A 411 -14.12 -16.01 -28.47
C LYS A 411 -12.67 -15.66 -28.82
N HIS A 412 -12.11 -14.66 -28.13
CA HIS A 412 -10.86 -14.01 -28.57
C HIS A 412 -9.63 -14.35 -27.72
N TYR A 413 -9.77 -14.56 -26.41
CA TYR A 413 -8.63 -14.81 -25.50
C TYR A 413 -8.52 -16.26 -25.04
N TYR A 414 -9.62 -17.01 -24.99
CA TYR A 414 -9.59 -18.38 -24.45
C TYR A 414 -9.02 -19.39 -25.45
N ASN A 415 -7.94 -20.07 -25.08
CA ASN A 415 -7.38 -21.17 -25.85
C ASN A 415 -7.89 -22.52 -25.30
N PRO A 416 -8.76 -23.25 -26.02
CA PRO A 416 -9.32 -24.51 -25.51
C PRO A 416 -8.28 -25.64 -25.39
N LYS A 417 -7.19 -25.59 -26.17
CA LYS A 417 -6.14 -26.61 -26.15
C LYS A 417 -5.33 -26.53 -24.86
N THR A 418 -4.92 -25.33 -24.45
CA THR A 418 -4.15 -25.12 -23.22
C THR A 418 -5.05 -24.92 -21.99
N GLY A 419 -6.25 -24.39 -22.19
CA GLY A 419 -7.16 -23.97 -21.12
C GLY A 419 -6.80 -22.60 -20.52
N LEU A 420 -5.91 -21.84 -21.16
CA LEU A 420 -5.41 -20.54 -20.70
C LEU A 420 -6.03 -19.39 -21.49
N PHE A 421 -6.00 -18.19 -20.90
CA PHE A 421 -6.37 -16.93 -21.54
C PHE A 421 -5.12 -16.14 -21.93
N THR A 422 -5.02 -15.77 -23.21
CA THR A 422 -3.92 -14.99 -23.78
C THR A 422 -4.48 -13.85 -24.64
N GLY A 423 -3.75 -12.73 -24.75
CA GLY A 423 -4.19 -11.55 -25.48
C GLY A 423 -4.16 -11.73 -27.00
N ILE A 424 -4.76 -10.78 -27.72
CA ILE A 424 -4.64 -10.70 -29.20
C ILE A 424 -3.42 -9.86 -29.57
N LEU A 425 -3.12 -8.84 -28.77
CA LEU A 425 -1.97 -7.96 -28.97
C LEU A 425 -0.67 -8.61 -28.48
N ASN A 426 -0.78 -9.52 -27.51
CA ASN A 426 0.35 -10.22 -26.92
C ASN A 426 -0.10 -11.58 -26.36
N ASP A 427 0.61 -12.65 -26.73
CA ASP A 427 0.30 -14.02 -26.35
C ASP A 427 0.93 -14.46 -25.01
N GLN A 428 1.52 -13.53 -24.25
CA GLN A 428 2.10 -13.80 -22.94
C GLN A 428 1.08 -14.45 -22.00
N VAL A 429 1.45 -15.61 -21.46
CA VAL A 429 0.74 -16.20 -20.33
C VAL A 429 1.24 -15.56 -19.05
N SER A 430 0.35 -14.88 -18.32
CA SER A 430 0.67 -14.29 -17.01
C SER A 430 -0.32 -14.72 -15.94
N TYR A 431 0.15 -14.74 -14.68
CA TYR A 431 -0.71 -14.94 -13.52
C TYR A 431 -1.83 -13.90 -13.49
N ALA A 432 -1.50 -12.62 -13.68
CA ALA A 432 -2.49 -11.53 -13.72
C ALA A 432 -3.63 -11.80 -14.70
N SER A 433 -3.32 -12.28 -15.91
CA SER A 433 -4.31 -12.61 -16.92
C SER A 433 -5.29 -13.68 -16.44
N GLN A 434 -4.79 -14.78 -15.86
CA GLN A 434 -5.66 -15.87 -15.43
C GLN A 434 -6.46 -15.49 -14.17
N ILE A 435 -5.81 -14.81 -13.22
CA ILE A 435 -6.42 -14.34 -11.98
C ILE A 435 -7.63 -13.47 -12.29
N TRP A 436 -7.46 -12.41 -13.09
CA TRP A 436 -8.55 -11.47 -13.36
C TRP A 436 -9.66 -12.06 -14.23
N MET A 437 -9.35 -13.08 -15.04
CA MET A 437 -10.38 -13.86 -15.74
C MET A 437 -11.21 -14.72 -14.79
N VAL A 438 -10.56 -15.34 -13.80
CA VAL A 438 -11.22 -16.13 -12.74
C VAL A 438 -12.05 -15.23 -11.83
N LEU A 439 -11.50 -14.11 -11.36
CA LEU A 439 -12.21 -13.16 -10.50
C LEU A 439 -13.37 -12.49 -11.24
N GLY A 440 -13.24 -12.24 -12.54
CA GLY A 440 -14.33 -11.82 -13.44
C GLY A 440 -15.35 -12.92 -13.77
N GLU A 441 -15.18 -14.15 -13.28
CA GLU A 441 -16.06 -15.31 -13.52
C GLU A 441 -16.31 -15.58 -15.01
N VAL A 442 -15.26 -15.46 -15.83
CA VAL A 442 -15.30 -15.85 -17.25
C VAL A 442 -15.22 -17.38 -17.42
N PRO A 443 -14.25 -18.09 -16.81
CA PRO A 443 -14.18 -19.54 -16.89
C PRO A 443 -15.23 -20.19 -15.99
N THR A 444 -15.64 -21.41 -16.34
CA THR A 444 -16.27 -22.32 -15.39
C THR A 444 -15.28 -22.70 -14.28
N GLN A 445 -15.76 -23.21 -13.15
CA GLN A 445 -14.88 -23.63 -12.05
C GLN A 445 -13.81 -24.65 -12.51
N LYS A 446 -14.17 -25.64 -13.34
CA LYS A 446 -13.21 -26.62 -13.88
C LYS A 446 -12.16 -25.98 -14.80
N GLU A 447 -12.57 -25.03 -15.63
CA GLU A 447 -11.64 -24.27 -16.49
C GLU A 447 -10.69 -23.40 -15.65
N ALA A 448 -11.20 -22.75 -14.60
CA ALA A 448 -10.40 -21.97 -13.67
C ALA A 448 -9.35 -22.83 -12.96
N GLN A 449 -9.75 -23.99 -12.44
CA GLN A 449 -8.84 -24.94 -11.81
C GLN A 449 -7.75 -25.42 -12.77
N ARG A 450 -8.12 -25.71 -14.03
CA ARG A 450 -7.18 -26.10 -15.08
C ARG A 450 -6.18 -24.98 -15.38
N ALA A 451 -6.66 -23.75 -15.56
CA ALA A 451 -5.82 -22.59 -15.87
C ALA A 451 -4.82 -22.29 -14.74
N LEU A 452 -5.30 -22.24 -13.48
CA LEU A 452 -4.46 -21.92 -12.33
C LEU A 452 -3.40 -23.00 -12.06
N ARG A 453 -3.72 -24.28 -12.24
CA ARG A 453 -2.71 -25.36 -12.12
C ARG A 453 -1.69 -25.35 -13.25
N ALA A 454 -2.11 -25.01 -14.47
CA ALA A 454 -1.22 -24.94 -15.62
C ALA A 454 -0.15 -23.84 -15.49
N LEU A 455 -0.40 -22.77 -14.71
CA LEU A 455 0.56 -21.70 -14.49
C LEU A 455 1.92 -22.19 -13.98
N LYS A 456 1.95 -23.21 -13.10
CA LYS A 456 3.20 -23.74 -12.53
C LYS A 456 4.09 -24.47 -13.54
N THR A 457 3.50 -25.01 -14.60
CA THR A 457 4.19 -25.87 -15.58
C THR A 457 4.30 -25.20 -16.95
N THR A 458 3.73 -24.01 -17.12
CA THR A 458 3.80 -23.27 -18.38
C THR A 458 5.16 -22.59 -18.48
N GLU A 459 5.88 -22.86 -19.57
CA GLU A 459 7.16 -22.20 -19.84
C GLU A 459 6.98 -20.69 -20.02
N ASN A 460 7.96 -19.91 -19.56
CA ASN A 460 8.01 -18.45 -19.70
C ASN A 460 6.77 -17.72 -19.14
N VAL A 461 6.08 -18.30 -18.16
CA VAL A 461 4.96 -17.66 -17.48
C VAL A 461 5.42 -16.40 -16.74
N CYS A 462 4.70 -15.30 -16.91
CA CYS A 462 4.93 -14.07 -16.15
C CYS A 462 4.32 -14.23 -14.74
N THR A 463 5.19 -14.43 -13.75
CA THR A 463 4.84 -14.60 -12.33
C THR A 463 4.54 -13.25 -11.65
N PRO A 464 3.84 -13.25 -10.51
CA PRO A 464 3.71 -12.05 -9.69
C PRO A 464 5.08 -11.49 -9.26
N GLY A 465 5.16 -10.17 -9.11
CA GLY A 465 6.33 -9.40 -8.69
C GLY A 465 6.23 -8.89 -7.25
N ALA A 466 5.02 -8.68 -6.73
CA ALA A 466 4.78 -8.26 -5.35
C ALA A 466 3.68 -9.09 -4.64
N PRO A 467 3.61 -9.04 -3.30
CA PRO A 467 2.53 -9.65 -2.54
C PRO A 467 1.14 -9.15 -2.95
N TYR A 468 1.04 -7.93 -3.49
CA TYR A 468 -0.20 -7.36 -4.03
C TYR A 468 -0.90 -8.29 -5.04
N LEU A 469 -0.20 -8.73 -6.09
CA LEU A 469 -0.82 -9.65 -7.06
C LEU A 469 -0.98 -11.08 -6.49
N PHE A 470 -0.11 -11.47 -5.55
CA PHE A 470 -0.25 -12.75 -4.84
C PHE A 470 -1.54 -12.83 -4.00
N HIS A 471 -2.02 -11.72 -3.43
CA HIS A 471 -3.34 -11.67 -2.78
C HIS A 471 -4.43 -12.19 -3.72
N TYR A 472 -4.53 -11.60 -4.92
CA TYR A 472 -5.54 -11.98 -5.90
C TYR A 472 -5.33 -13.40 -6.43
N TYR A 473 -4.10 -13.91 -6.42
CA TYR A 473 -3.84 -15.33 -6.74
C TYR A 473 -4.44 -16.27 -5.69
N ILE A 474 -4.24 -16.00 -4.40
CA ILE A 474 -4.87 -16.76 -3.32
C ILE A 474 -6.40 -16.68 -3.42
N GLU A 475 -6.95 -15.49 -3.68
CA GLU A 475 -8.38 -15.31 -3.87
C GLU A 475 -8.92 -16.15 -5.05
N ALA A 476 -8.23 -16.13 -6.20
CA ALA A 476 -8.61 -16.89 -7.38
C ALA A 476 -8.56 -18.41 -7.13
N LEU A 477 -7.57 -18.91 -6.37
CA LEU A 477 -7.49 -20.32 -5.96
C LEU A 477 -8.69 -20.70 -5.09
N ILE A 478 -9.00 -19.92 -4.05
CA ILE A 478 -10.12 -20.17 -3.14
C ILE A 478 -11.45 -20.14 -3.91
N LYS A 479 -11.68 -19.10 -4.74
CA LYS A 479 -12.89 -18.96 -5.56
C LYS A 479 -13.07 -20.13 -6.53
N SER A 480 -11.97 -20.72 -6.99
CA SER A 480 -11.97 -21.90 -7.87
C SER A 480 -12.11 -23.22 -7.13
N GLY A 481 -12.19 -23.23 -5.80
CA GLY A 481 -12.25 -24.43 -4.96
C GLY A 481 -10.91 -25.15 -4.76
N LEU A 482 -9.79 -24.51 -5.12
CA LEU A 482 -8.43 -25.04 -4.94
C LEU A 482 -7.90 -24.71 -3.53
N LYS A 483 -8.59 -25.22 -2.52
CA LYS A 483 -8.34 -24.88 -1.10
C LYS A 483 -6.96 -25.31 -0.62
N GLU A 484 -6.54 -26.54 -0.96
CA GLU A 484 -5.23 -27.06 -0.56
C GLU A 484 -4.09 -26.32 -1.27
N GLU A 485 -4.26 -25.99 -2.56
CA GLU A 485 -3.30 -25.16 -3.27
C GLU A 485 -3.22 -23.76 -2.67
N ALA A 486 -4.34 -23.10 -2.33
CA ALA A 486 -4.33 -21.81 -1.66
C ALA A 486 -3.57 -21.84 -0.32
N LYS A 487 -3.82 -22.88 0.50
CA LYS A 487 -3.10 -23.10 1.75
C LYS A 487 -1.60 -23.25 1.53
N LYS A 488 -1.21 -24.08 0.56
CA LYS A 488 0.19 -24.34 0.22
C LYS A 488 0.89 -23.07 -0.26
N GLU A 489 0.30 -22.33 -1.19
CA GLU A 489 0.88 -21.10 -1.74
C GLU A 489 1.07 -20.04 -0.65
N MET A 490 0.10 -19.90 0.27
CA MET A 490 0.24 -18.97 1.37
C MET A 490 1.38 -19.37 2.32
N ALA A 491 1.46 -20.66 2.66
CA ALA A 491 2.53 -21.21 3.50
C ALA A 491 3.91 -21.08 2.85
N GLU A 492 4.02 -21.22 1.53
CA GLU A 492 5.29 -21.08 0.81
C GLU A 492 5.69 -19.60 0.68
N TYR A 493 4.78 -18.73 0.25
CA TYR A 493 5.11 -17.33 -0.05
C TYR A 493 5.28 -16.48 1.22
N TRP A 494 4.23 -16.35 2.04
CA TRP A 494 4.32 -15.57 3.29
C TRP A 494 5.11 -16.30 4.36
N GLY A 495 4.99 -17.63 4.43
CA GLY A 495 5.86 -18.41 5.32
C GLY A 495 7.33 -18.24 4.97
N GLY A 496 7.69 -18.05 3.69
CA GLY A 496 9.06 -17.68 3.30
C GLY A 496 9.56 -16.42 4.01
N MET A 497 8.74 -15.35 4.05
CA MET A 497 9.06 -14.12 4.79
C MET A 497 9.18 -14.36 6.30
N ILE A 498 8.31 -15.21 6.88
CA ILE A 498 8.40 -15.60 8.31
C ILE A 498 9.73 -16.30 8.61
N HIS A 499 10.13 -17.30 7.82
CA HIS A 499 11.40 -18.01 8.01
C HIS A 499 12.62 -17.09 7.84
N LYS A 500 12.45 -16.01 7.07
CA LYS A 500 13.46 -14.96 6.86
C LYS A 500 13.46 -13.88 7.94
N GLY A 501 12.57 -13.98 8.94
CA GLY A 501 12.55 -13.13 10.13
C GLY A 501 11.75 -11.83 9.97
N ALA A 502 10.77 -11.79 9.07
CA ALA A 502 9.89 -10.63 8.91
C ALA A 502 9.08 -10.34 10.18
N ASP A 503 9.19 -9.12 10.73
CA ASP A 503 8.31 -8.61 11.79
C ASP A 503 7.01 -8.04 11.23
N THR A 504 7.09 -7.53 10.01
CA THR A 504 6.05 -6.97 9.14
C THR A 504 6.31 -7.44 7.70
N PHE A 505 5.27 -7.52 6.87
CA PHE A 505 5.37 -7.98 5.49
C PHE A 505 5.80 -6.88 4.54
N TRP A 506 6.56 -7.27 3.53
CA TRP A 506 7.33 -6.37 2.68
C TRP A 506 6.55 -5.95 1.44
N GLU A 507 6.84 -4.76 0.90
CA GLU A 507 6.26 -4.25 -0.34
C GLU A 507 6.59 -5.12 -1.54
N VAL A 508 7.84 -5.58 -1.62
CA VAL A 508 8.40 -6.33 -2.75
C VAL A 508 9.09 -7.57 -2.21
N TYR A 509 8.73 -8.74 -2.73
CA TYR A 509 9.33 -10.01 -2.34
C TYR A 509 9.29 -11.02 -3.49
N ASP A 510 10.48 -11.37 -4.00
CA ASP A 510 10.68 -12.55 -4.84
C ASP A 510 11.58 -13.53 -4.06
N PRO A 511 11.10 -14.74 -3.71
CA PRO A 511 11.91 -15.76 -3.03
C PRO A 511 13.22 -16.12 -3.76
N ARG A 512 13.35 -15.80 -5.05
CA ARG A 512 14.55 -16.05 -5.88
C ARG A 512 15.45 -14.83 -6.01
N ASN A 513 14.99 -13.65 -5.59
CA ASN A 513 15.74 -12.40 -5.63
C ASN A 513 15.34 -11.48 -4.47
N GLU A 514 15.96 -11.69 -3.32
CA GLU A 514 15.70 -10.92 -2.09
C GLU A 514 16.12 -9.44 -2.18
N TYR A 515 16.91 -9.08 -3.20
CA TYR A 515 17.36 -7.71 -3.47
C TYR A 515 16.50 -7.00 -4.54
N LEU A 516 15.40 -7.61 -4.98
CA LEU A 516 14.51 -7.02 -5.98
C LEU A 516 14.00 -5.66 -5.51
N SER A 517 14.13 -4.64 -6.36
CA SER A 517 13.59 -3.31 -6.12
C SER A 517 13.15 -2.68 -7.45
N PRO A 518 11.87 -2.31 -7.60
CA PRO A 518 11.42 -1.51 -8.75
C PRO A 518 12.00 -0.09 -8.73
N TYR A 519 12.65 0.28 -7.62
CA TYR A 519 13.26 1.59 -7.39
C TYR A 519 14.77 1.56 -7.55
N ASN A 520 15.36 0.49 -8.11
CA ASN A 520 16.79 0.30 -8.32
C ASN A 520 17.66 0.32 -7.06
N PHE A 521 17.07 0.35 -5.86
CA PHE A 521 17.82 0.37 -4.59
C PHE A 521 17.00 -0.21 -3.45
N TYR A 522 17.23 -1.48 -3.10
CA TYR A 522 16.41 -2.21 -2.13
C TYR A 522 16.29 -1.56 -0.73
N PRO A 523 17.23 -0.76 -0.20
CA PRO A 523 17.00 -0.05 1.07
C PRO A 523 15.82 0.94 1.00
N VAL A 524 15.41 1.41 -0.18
CA VAL A 524 14.26 2.31 -0.34
C VAL A 524 12.91 1.58 -0.46
N ASN A 525 12.92 0.26 -0.64
CA ASN A 525 11.69 -0.54 -0.55
C ASN A 525 11.09 -0.39 0.87
N SER A 526 9.77 -0.50 1.00
CA SER A 526 9.14 -0.59 2.32
C SER A 526 9.18 -2.03 2.84
N TYR A 527 9.69 -2.23 4.06
CA TYR A 527 9.63 -3.52 4.76
C TYR A 527 8.47 -3.60 5.75
N CYS A 528 7.58 -2.60 5.74
CA CYS A 528 6.24 -2.67 6.29
C CYS A 528 5.28 -2.10 5.25
N HIS A 529 4.57 -2.97 4.52
CA HIS A 529 3.67 -2.51 3.46
C HIS A 529 2.34 -3.25 3.52
N ALA A 530 1.28 -2.47 3.66
CA ALA A 530 -0.01 -2.95 4.13
C ALA A 530 -0.71 -3.85 3.11
N TRP A 531 -0.48 -3.65 1.81
CA TRP A 531 -1.02 -4.52 0.77
C TRP A 531 -0.59 -6.01 0.90
N SER A 532 0.43 -6.29 1.71
CA SER A 532 1.01 -7.61 1.94
C SER A 532 0.42 -8.30 3.17
N CYS A 533 -0.43 -7.61 3.93
CA CYS A 533 -1.00 -8.10 5.19
C CYS A 533 -2.30 -8.91 5.01
N THR A 534 -2.77 -9.11 3.78
CA THR A 534 -4.04 -9.79 3.50
C THR A 534 -4.13 -11.28 3.90
N PRO A 535 -3.05 -12.02 4.26
CA PRO A 535 -3.24 -13.33 4.87
C PRO A 535 -4.12 -13.31 6.13
N THR A 536 -4.11 -12.24 6.93
CA THR A 536 -5.02 -12.15 8.10
C THR A 536 -6.49 -12.25 7.67
N TYR A 537 -6.87 -11.58 6.58
CA TYR A 537 -8.20 -11.68 5.99
C TYR A 537 -8.54 -13.11 5.61
N PHE A 538 -7.67 -13.79 4.86
CA PHE A 538 -7.93 -15.15 4.40
C PHE A 538 -7.99 -16.18 5.55
N ILE A 539 -7.05 -16.12 6.49
CA ILE A 539 -6.95 -17.04 7.63
C ILE A 539 -8.21 -16.95 8.50
N ARG A 540 -8.74 -15.74 8.67
CA ARG A 540 -9.90 -15.47 9.52
C ARG A 540 -11.23 -15.71 8.80
N LYS A 541 -11.32 -15.38 7.51
CA LYS A 541 -12.51 -15.62 6.69
C LYS A 541 -12.72 -17.08 6.31
N TYR A 542 -11.65 -17.84 6.11
CA TYR A 542 -11.69 -19.25 5.67
C TYR A 542 -11.01 -20.18 6.69
N PRO A 543 -11.54 -20.27 7.93
CA PRO A 543 -10.94 -21.07 8.98
C PRO A 543 -10.86 -22.56 8.61
N GLU A 544 -11.74 -23.05 7.75
CA GLU A 544 -11.71 -24.43 7.28
C GLU A 544 -10.54 -24.75 6.35
N ILE A 545 -9.91 -23.74 5.75
CA ILE A 545 -8.72 -23.88 4.91
C ILE A 545 -7.46 -23.74 5.78
N PHE A 546 -7.38 -22.66 6.56
CA PHE A 546 -6.11 -22.23 7.17
C PHE A 546 -5.96 -22.55 8.66
N GLN A 547 -7.06 -22.81 9.40
CA GLN A 547 -7.02 -23.06 10.84
C GLN A 547 -7.18 -24.54 11.23
N LYS A 548 -7.20 -25.44 10.24
CA LYS A 548 -7.33 -26.89 10.41
C LYS A 548 -6.09 -27.65 9.96
#